data_AF-U4U165-F1
#
_entry.id   AF-U4U165-F1
#
_cell.length_a   1.000
_cell.length_b   1.000
_cell.length_c   1.000
_cell.angle_alpha   90.00
_cell.angle_beta   90.00
_cell.angle_gamma   90.00
#
_symmetry.space_group_name_H-M   'P 1'
#
loop_
_entity.id
_entity.type
_entity.pdbx_description
1 polymer ?
#
loop_
_entity_poly.entity_id
_entity_poly.type
_entity_poly.pdbx_seq_one_letter_code
_entity_poly.pdbx_strand_id
1 'polypeptide(L)'
;KAFDITYVRLWFNSPRPESFYLSKKTDEGGDWIPYQYYSATCRDTYGLPDSTHAKRGEETRALCTSEYSDISPLRGGNVAFGTLEGRPSAYYFDTSPDLQEWVTATEIMITLDRINTFGDEVFGDSHVLRSYFYAIADLAVGARCKCNGHASECVTSTSSSGNRSRVCRCEHNTAGPDCGECLPFYNDAPWARASILNAYECKRK
;
A
#
# COMPACT_ATOMS: atom_id res chain seq x y z
N LYS A 1 -6.49 -1.15 -12.28
CA LYS A 1 -6.65 -2.50 -11.62
C LYS A 1 -6.27 -2.40 -10.16
N ALA A 2 -7.10 -2.90 -9.24
CA ALA A 2 -6.77 -2.90 -7.82
C ALA A 2 -5.98 -4.15 -7.39
N PHE A 3 -5.13 -3.97 -6.38
CA PHE A 3 -4.30 -5.00 -5.76
C PHE A 3 -4.50 -5.01 -4.25
N ASP A 4 -4.46 -6.20 -3.64
CA ASP A 4 -4.29 -6.35 -2.20
C ASP A 4 -2.77 -6.29 -1.91
N ILE A 5 -2.29 -5.16 -1.38
CA ILE A 5 -0.89 -4.92 -1.07
C ILE A 5 -0.52 -5.58 0.27
N THR A 6 0.53 -6.39 0.27
CA THR A 6 1.09 -7.02 1.46
C THR A 6 2.21 -6.19 2.06
N TYR A 7 3.11 -5.67 1.22
CA TYR A 7 4.19 -4.81 1.67
C TYR A 7 4.68 -3.82 0.59
N VAL A 8 5.32 -2.75 1.03
CA VAL A 8 6.16 -1.87 0.20
C VAL A 8 7.57 -1.87 0.80
N ARG A 9 8.59 -2.11 -0.03
CA ARG A 9 9.98 -2.16 0.40
C ARG A 9 10.84 -1.22 -0.45
N LEU A 10 11.66 -0.43 0.22
CA LEU A 10 12.59 0.52 -0.39
C LEU A 10 14.01 0.17 0.03
N TRP A 11 14.90 0.07 -0.96
CA TRP A 11 16.33 -0.05 -0.72
C TRP A 11 17.02 1.21 -1.17
N PHE A 12 17.75 1.87 -0.28
CA PHE A 12 18.44 3.12 -0.56
C PHE A 12 19.93 2.88 -0.85
N ASN A 13 20.42 3.55 -1.90
CA ASN A 13 21.85 3.69 -2.19
C ASN A 13 22.44 4.95 -1.54
N SER A 14 21.60 5.93 -1.20
CA SER A 14 21.93 7.03 -0.27
C SER A 14 21.62 6.60 1.18
N PRO A 15 21.92 7.44 2.19
CA PRO A 15 21.23 7.34 3.47
C PRO A 15 19.72 7.42 3.28
N ARG A 16 18.95 6.84 4.22
CA ARG A 16 17.49 6.97 4.23
C ARG A 16 17.12 8.44 4.49
N PRO A 17 15.99 8.92 3.95
CA PRO A 17 15.44 10.22 4.34
C PRO A 17 15.21 10.28 5.84
N GLU A 18 15.38 11.45 6.44
CA GLU A 18 14.99 11.66 7.82
C GLU A 18 13.46 11.65 7.92
N SER A 19 12.77 12.29 6.97
CA SER A 19 11.30 12.27 6.89
C SER A 19 10.83 11.93 5.48
N PHE A 20 9.94 10.96 5.40
CA PHE A 20 9.27 10.55 4.16
C PHE A 20 7.97 9.83 4.47
N TYR A 21 7.11 9.65 3.47
CA TYR A 21 5.86 8.92 3.64
C TYR A 21 5.43 8.20 2.38
N LEU A 22 4.56 7.20 2.59
CA LEU A 22 3.88 6.44 1.57
C LEU A 22 2.42 6.89 1.52
N SER A 23 1.87 6.98 0.32
CA SER A 23 0.44 7.18 0.10
C SER A 23 -0.06 6.27 -1.02
N LYS A 24 -1.37 6.06 -1.06
CA LYS A 24 -2.02 5.16 -2.02
C LYS A 24 -3.30 5.77 -2.56
N LYS A 25 -3.75 5.24 -3.70
CA LYS A 25 -5.14 5.38 -4.17
C LYS A 25 -5.84 4.03 -4.16
N THR A 26 -7.15 4.03 -3.97
CA THR A 26 -8.01 2.84 -4.00
C THR A 26 -8.67 2.60 -5.36
N ASP A 27 -8.76 3.64 -6.18
CA ASP A 27 -9.39 3.65 -7.50
C ASP A 27 -8.67 4.62 -8.45
N GLU A 28 -8.91 4.48 -9.75
CA GLU A 28 -8.29 5.29 -10.81
C GLU A 28 -9.00 6.66 -10.89
N GLY A 29 -8.63 7.58 -10.00
CA GLY A 29 -9.21 8.93 -9.95
C GLY A 29 -9.42 9.46 -8.54
N GLY A 30 -9.45 8.57 -7.54
CA GLY A 30 -9.58 8.94 -6.14
C GLY A 30 -8.42 9.74 -5.57
N ASP A 31 -8.63 10.22 -4.35
CA ASP A 31 -7.67 11.01 -3.60
C ASP A 31 -6.49 10.16 -3.09
N TRP A 32 -5.35 10.83 -2.89
CA TRP A 32 -4.20 10.22 -2.22
C TRP A 32 -4.48 10.07 -0.73
N ILE A 33 -4.50 8.82 -0.27
CA ILE A 33 -4.70 8.46 1.14
C ILE A 33 -3.33 8.14 1.75
N PRO A 34 -2.97 8.74 2.90
CA PRO A 34 -1.74 8.37 3.60
C PRO A 34 -1.71 6.88 3.97
N TYR A 35 -0.57 6.24 3.75
CA TYR A 35 -0.38 4.81 3.99
C TYR A 35 0.53 4.57 5.21
N GLN A 36 1.68 5.27 5.27
CA GLN A 36 2.65 5.18 6.36
C GLN A 36 3.57 6.40 6.37
N TYR A 37 3.89 6.92 7.55
CA TYR A 37 4.87 7.99 7.74
C TYR A 37 6.12 7.46 8.44
N TYR A 38 7.26 8.07 8.11
CA TYR A 38 8.53 7.84 8.77
C TYR A 38 9.18 9.20 9.06
N SER A 39 9.50 9.46 10.33
CA SER A 39 10.18 10.69 10.75
C SER A 39 10.82 10.49 12.12
N ALA A 40 12.03 11.02 12.34
CA ALA A 40 12.61 11.09 13.68
C ALA A 40 11.85 12.07 14.58
N THR A 41 11.04 12.95 13.99
CA THR A 41 10.23 13.98 14.65
C THR A 41 8.77 13.92 14.19
N CYS A 42 8.16 12.72 14.27
CA CYS A 42 6.76 12.47 13.85
C CYS A 42 5.75 13.53 14.29
N ARG A 43 5.85 13.99 15.55
CA ARG A 43 4.93 14.99 16.10
C ARG A 43 5.10 16.35 15.46
N ASP A 44 6.34 16.78 15.25
CA ASP A 44 6.63 18.11 14.72
C ASP A 44 6.49 18.17 13.19
N THR A 45 6.82 17.08 12.50
CA THR A 45 6.81 17.01 11.03
C THR A 45 5.42 16.68 10.48
N TYR A 46 4.72 15.71 11.07
CA TYR A 46 3.44 15.21 10.56
C TYR A 46 2.27 15.34 11.55
N GLY A 47 2.49 15.88 12.76
CA GLY A 47 1.43 16.00 13.77
C GLY A 47 0.99 14.66 14.37
N LEU A 48 1.74 13.58 14.14
CA LEU A 48 1.39 12.22 14.55
C LEU A 48 2.24 11.76 15.74
N PRO A 49 1.69 10.91 16.64
CA PRO A 49 2.52 10.25 17.64
C PRO A 49 3.46 9.24 16.97
N ASP A 50 4.66 9.10 17.51
CA ASP A 50 5.56 7.99 17.18
C ASP A 50 4.96 6.69 17.73
N SER A 51 4.49 5.83 16.82
CA SER A 51 3.77 4.61 17.15
C SER A 51 3.76 3.63 15.98
N THR A 52 4.04 2.38 16.27
CA THR A 52 4.00 1.26 15.32
C THR A 52 2.71 0.45 15.39
N HIS A 53 1.78 0.80 16.29
CA HIS A 53 0.56 0.02 16.54
C HIS A 53 -0.70 0.86 16.39
N ALA A 54 -1.66 0.34 15.62
CA ALA A 54 -2.98 0.94 15.49
C ALA A 54 -3.84 0.63 16.73
N LYS A 55 -4.71 1.58 17.08
CA LYS A 55 -5.73 1.35 18.11
C LYS A 55 -6.90 0.60 17.51
N ARG A 56 -7.55 -0.24 18.30
CA ARG A 56 -8.78 -0.93 17.89
C ARG A 56 -9.85 0.11 17.50
N GLY A 57 -10.46 -0.04 16.34
CA GLY A 57 -11.43 0.91 15.78
C GLY A 57 -10.83 2.07 14.97
N GLU A 58 -9.50 2.21 14.94
CA GLU A 58 -8.77 3.18 14.11
C GLU A 58 -7.74 2.45 13.22
N GLU A 59 -8.06 1.22 12.82
CA GLU A 59 -7.13 0.30 12.15
C GLU A 59 -6.91 0.63 10.67
N THR A 60 -7.45 1.72 10.16
CA THR A 60 -7.23 2.22 8.79
C THR A 60 -6.53 3.57 8.76
N ARG A 61 -6.05 4.07 9.90
CA ARG A 61 -5.20 5.26 9.94
C ARG A 61 -3.75 4.93 9.60
N ALA A 62 -3.08 5.87 8.93
CA ALA A 62 -1.64 5.84 8.77
C ALA A 62 -0.95 6.10 10.12
N LEU A 63 0.15 5.40 10.34
CA LEU A 63 0.99 5.55 11.53
C LEU A 63 2.26 6.34 11.18
N CYS A 64 2.98 6.82 12.19
CA CYS A 64 4.29 7.41 12.04
C CYS A 64 5.28 6.72 12.97
N THR A 65 6.47 6.40 12.49
CA THR A 65 7.54 5.79 13.30
C THR A 65 8.91 6.36 12.96
N SER A 66 9.80 6.42 13.94
CA SER A 66 11.19 6.85 13.77
C SER A 66 12.16 5.73 13.38
N GLU A 67 11.72 4.46 13.38
CA GLU A 67 12.58 3.27 13.20
C GLU A 67 13.45 3.26 11.92
N TYR A 68 13.03 3.98 10.88
CA TYR A 68 13.75 4.05 9.59
C TYR A 68 14.27 5.44 9.24
N SER A 69 14.26 6.37 10.20
CA SER A 69 14.63 7.76 10.00
C SER A 69 16.06 8.10 10.40
N ASP A 70 16.80 7.16 11.01
CA ASP A 70 18.22 7.35 11.30
C ASP A 70 19.08 7.32 10.02
N ILE A 71 20.12 8.14 10.00
CA ILE A 71 21.06 8.32 8.88
C ILE A 71 21.86 7.04 8.59
N SER A 72 22.09 6.21 9.61
CA SER A 72 22.74 4.91 9.45
C SER A 72 21.75 3.87 8.90
N PRO A 73 22.13 3.01 7.94
CA PRO A 73 23.40 2.98 7.24
C PRO A 73 23.45 4.02 6.11
N LEU A 74 24.65 4.51 5.79
CA LEU A 74 24.84 5.50 4.72
C LEU A 74 24.59 4.94 3.31
N ARG A 75 24.56 3.61 3.16
CA ARG A 75 24.17 2.89 1.94
C ARG A 75 23.53 1.57 2.32
N GLY A 76 22.64 1.06 1.46
CA GLY A 76 21.97 -0.22 1.69
C GLY A 76 20.87 -0.14 2.75
N GLY A 77 20.43 1.08 3.11
CA GLY A 77 19.33 1.28 4.04
C GLY A 77 18.06 0.65 3.49
N ASN A 78 17.44 -0.24 4.26
CA ASN A 78 16.25 -0.98 3.86
C ASN A 78 15.07 -0.55 4.74
N VAL A 79 13.98 -0.16 4.09
CA VAL A 79 12.72 0.22 4.73
C VAL A 79 11.67 -0.78 4.29
N ALA A 80 10.99 -1.41 5.24
CA ALA A 80 9.87 -2.29 4.96
C ALA A 80 8.61 -1.75 5.62
N PHE A 81 7.54 -1.67 4.84
CA PHE A 81 6.21 -1.35 5.30
C PHE A 81 5.32 -2.58 5.12
N GLY A 82 4.93 -3.25 6.21
CA GLY A 82 3.91 -4.29 6.21
C GLY A 82 2.52 -3.69 6.41
N THR A 83 1.58 -3.91 5.47
CA THR A 83 0.29 -3.21 5.48
C THR A 83 -0.58 -3.57 6.68
N LEU A 84 -0.49 -4.81 7.14
CA LEU A 84 -1.22 -5.35 8.30
C LEU A 84 -0.40 -5.34 9.60
N GLU A 85 0.87 -4.94 9.56
CA GLU A 85 1.73 -4.90 10.74
C GLU A 85 1.21 -3.90 11.77
N GLY A 86 1.19 -4.29 13.05
CA GLY A 86 0.67 -3.45 14.13
C GLY A 86 -0.85 -3.24 14.12
N ARG A 87 -1.63 -3.98 13.30
CA ARG A 87 -3.11 -3.88 13.25
C ARG A 87 -3.78 -5.07 13.96
N PRO A 88 -4.52 -4.84 15.06
CA PRO A 88 -5.15 -5.91 15.85
C PRO A 88 -6.00 -6.93 15.05
N SER A 89 -6.75 -6.48 14.06
CA SER A 89 -7.66 -7.30 13.26
C SER A 89 -6.95 -8.05 12.13
N ALA A 90 -5.62 -7.95 12.00
CA ALA A 90 -4.85 -8.66 10.98
C ALA A 90 -5.06 -10.18 11.03
N TYR A 91 -5.18 -10.77 12.22
CA TYR A 91 -5.46 -12.20 12.41
C TYR A 91 -6.87 -12.62 11.94
N TYR A 92 -7.78 -11.65 11.81
CA TYR A 92 -9.17 -11.84 11.36
C TYR A 92 -9.42 -11.08 10.04
N PHE A 93 -8.40 -10.97 9.19
CA PHE A 93 -8.47 -10.21 7.94
C PHE A 93 -9.63 -10.63 7.03
N ASP A 94 -9.92 -11.93 6.94
CA ASP A 94 -11.00 -12.46 6.08
C ASP A 94 -12.40 -11.93 6.45
N THR A 95 -12.59 -11.49 7.69
CA THR A 95 -13.85 -10.92 8.19
C THR A 95 -13.76 -9.43 8.52
N SER A 96 -12.63 -8.78 8.23
CA SER A 96 -12.41 -7.35 8.46
C SER A 96 -12.51 -6.55 7.15
N PRO A 97 -13.70 -6.01 6.80
CA PRO A 97 -13.86 -5.22 5.57
C PRO A 97 -12.95 -3.99 5.57
N ASP A 98 -12.76 -3.35 6.73
CA ASP A 98 -11.89 -2.20 6.90
C ASP A 98 -10.44 -2.52 6.52
N LEU A 99 -9.91 -3.67 6.95
CA LEU A 99 -8.54 -4.06 6.58
C LEU A 99 -8.44 -4.55 5.14
N GLN A 100 -9.50 -5.15 4.59
CA GLN A 100 -9.56 -5.53 3.19
C GLN A 100 -9.52 -4.31 2.26
N GLU A 101 -10.16 -3.22 2.63
CA GLU A 101 -10.05 -1.93 1.95
C GLU A 101 -8.70 -1.26 2.22
N TRP A 102 -8.20 -1.34 3.46
CA TRP A 102 -6.89 -0.81 3.84
C TRP A 102 -5.73 -1.40 3.04
N VAL A 103 -5.76 -2.69 2.68
CA VAL A 103 -4.71 -3.26 1.82
C VAL A 103 -4.92 -2.96 0.34
N THR A 104 -6.12 -2.51 -0.06
CA THR A 104 -6.45 -2.25 -1.46
C THR A 104 -5.68 -1.02 -1.95
N ALA A 105 -4.97 -1.14 -3.08
CA ALA A 105 -4.41 -0.01 -3.80
C ALA A 105 -4.41 -0.21 -5.32
N THR A 106 -4.57 0.89 -6.07
CA THR A 106 -4.35 0.99 -7.52
C THR A 106 -3.01 1.65 -7.85
N GLU A 107 -2.63 2.63 -7.02
CA GLU A 107 -1.39 3.41 -7.16
C GLU A 107 -0.72 3.56 -5.80
N ILE A 108 0.61 3.62 -5.80
CA ILE A 108 1.45 3.90 -4.62
C ILE A 108 2.36 5.07 -4.95
N MET A 109 2.45 6.05 -4.06
CA MET A 109 3.36 7.19 -4.15
C MET A 109 4.26 7.22 -2.93
N ILE A 110 5.54 7.47 -3.19
CA ILE A 110 6.59 7.64 -2.18
C ILE A 110 7.03 9.10 -2.25
N THR A 111 6.89 9.81 -1.13
CA THR A 111 7.29 11.22 -1.02
C THR A 111 8.47 11.34 -0.07
N LEU A 112 9.57 11.96 -0.51
CA LEU A 112 10.80 12.13 0.25
C LEU A 112 10.92 13.60 0.72
N ASP A 113 10.51 13.88 1.94
CA ASP A 113 10.32 15.26 2.42
C ASP A 113 11.61 15.90 2.96
N ARG A 114 12.39 15.17 3.77
CA ARG A 114 13.59 15.72 4.43
C ARG A 114 14.78 14.75 4.40
N ILE A 115 15.94 15.26 3.99
CA ILE A 115 17.21 14.54 3.97
C ILE A 115 17.78 14.46 5.40
N ASN A 116 18.43 13.34 5.72
CA ASN A 116 19.31 13.23 6.88
C ASN A 116 20.64 13.95 6.64
N THR A 117 21.09 14.75 7.61
CA THR A 117 22.37 15.48 7.54
C THR A 117 23.25 15.23 8.75
N PHE A 118 24.56 15.47 8.62
CA PHE A 118 25.50 15.48 9.74
C PHE A 118 25.64 16.85 10.41
N GLY A 119 24.95 17.89 9.91
CA GLY A 119 25.04 19.26 10.39
C GLY A 119 26.20 20.07 9.78
N ASP A 120 26.95 19.50 8.84
CA ASP A 120 28.04 20.16 8.12
C ASP A 120 27.55 21.04 6.96
N GLU A 121 26.29 20.90 6.57
CA GLU A 121 25.62 21.74 5.57
C GLU A 121 25.44 23.20 6.02
N VAL A 122 25.52 23.46 7.34
CA VAL A 122 25.28 24.78 7.95
C VAL A 122 26.23 25.85 7.40
N PHE A 123 27.43 25.46 6.96
CA PHE A 123 28.41 26.39 6.39
C PHE A 123 28.16 26.73 4.92
N GLY A 124 27.18 26.09 4.27
CA GLY A 124 26.81 26.37 2.88
C GLY A 124 27.86 25.99 1.85
N ASP A 125 28.81 25.11 2.22
CA ASP A 125 29.86 24.67 1.30
C ASP A 125 29.25 23.86 0.14
N SER A 126 29.56 24.28 -1.09
CA SER A 126 28.96 23.69 -2.29
C SER A 126 29.33 22.21 -2.51
N HIS A 127 30.49 21.76 -2.04
CA HIS A 127 30.89 20.35 -2.09
C HIS A 127 30.09 19.52 -1.08
N VAL A 128 29.88 20.05 0.13
CA VAL A 128 29.05 19.39 1.16
C VAL A 128 27.61 19.25 0.69
N LEU A 129 27.00 20.33 0.16
CA LEU A 129 25.60 20.30 -0.29
C LEU A 129 25.37 19.31 -1.44
N ARG A 130 26.36 19.11 -2.32
CA ARG A 130 26.27 18.11 -3.41
C ARG A 130 26.36 16.67 -2.92
N SER A 131 26.80 16.42 -1.69
CA SER A 131 26.83 15.08 -1.10
C SER A 131 25.47 14.61 -0.58
N TYR A 132 24.52 15.54 -0.39
CA TYR A 132 23.17 15.26 0.11
C TYR A 132 22.17 15.09 -1.03
N PHE A 133 21.76 13.85 -1.28
CA PHE A 133 20.78 13.50 -2.30
C PHE A 133 20.02 12.23 -1.89
N TYR A 134 18.86 12.02 -2.51
CA TYR A 134 18.14 10.75 -2.42
C TYR A 134 18.56 9.82 -3.56
N ALA A 135 18.82 8.56 -3.24
CA ALA A 135 19.01 7.52 -4.23
C ALA A 135 18.37 6.21 -3.75
N ILE A 136 17.39 5.73 -4.50
CA ILE A 136 16.74 4.42 -4.29
C ILE A 136 17.38 3.43 -5.27
N ALA A 137 17.93 2.34 -4.73
CA ALA A 137 18.50 1.23 -5.49
C ALA A 137 17.42 0.26 -5.98
N ASP A 138 16.40 0.00 -5.17
CA ASP A 138 15.31 -0.93 -5.49
C ASP A 138 13.99 -0.52 -4.82
N LEU A 139 12.88 -0.78 -5.52
CA LEU A 139 11.52 -0.60 -5.04
C LEU A 139 10.73 -1.87 -5.35
N ALA A 140 10.27 -2.54 -4.29
CA ALA A 140 9.44 -3.73 -4.41
C ALA A 140 8.09 -3.52 -3.72
N VAL A 141 7.01 -3.77 -4.45
CA VAL A 141 5.64 -3.80 -3.90
C VAL A 141 5.13 -5.23 -3.97
N GLY A 142 5.07 -5.89 -2.82
CA GLY A 142 4.52 -7.23 -2.70
C GLY A 142 3.00 -7.16 -2.67
N ALA A 143 2.34 -7.76 -3.66
CA ALA A 143 0.89 -7.69 -3.80
C ALA A 143 0.31 -8.89 -4.56
N ARG A 144 -0.99 -9.11 -4.39
CA ARG A 144 -1.80 -9.98 -5.26
C ARG A 144 -2.89 -9.18 -5.94
N CYS A 145 -3.34 -9.64 -7.11
CA CYS A 145 -4.51 -9.06 -7.74
C CYS A 145 -5.73 -9.17 -6.82
N LYS A 146 -6.43 -8.06 -6.58
CA LYS A 146 -7.70 -8.07 -5.85
C LYS A 146 -8.78 -8.70 -6.72
N CYS A 147 -9.16 -9.95 -6.45
CA CYS A 147 -10.23 -10.65 -7.17
C CYS A 147 -11.32 -11.15 -6.22
N ASN A 148 -11.36 -10.62 -4.99
CA ASN A 148 -12.32 -10.98 -3.96
C ASN A 148 -12.44 -12.50 -3.68
N GLY A 149 -11.40 -13.27 -4.02
CA GLY A 149 -11.37 -14.73 -3.90
C GLY A 149 -12.18 -15.50 -4.96
N HIS A 150 -12.62 -14.83 -6.03
CA HIS A 150 -13.35 -15.44 -7.15
C HIS A 150 -12.51 -15.52 -8.43
N ALA A 151 -11.18 -15.46 -8.34
CA ALA A 151 -10.30 -15.79 -9.46
C ALA A 151 -8.97 -16.31 -8.95
N SER A 152 -8.41 -17.27 -9.67
CA SER A 152 -7.09 -17.83 -9.42
C SER A 152 -5.96 -17.05 -10.12
N GLU A 153 -6.30 -16.25 -11.13
CA GLU A 153 -5.32 -15.51 -11.93
C GLU A 153 -5.84 -14.17 -12.49
N CYS A 154 -4.88 -13.33 -12.88
CA CYS A 154 -5.09 -12.03 -13.52
C CYS A 154 -4.60 -12.07 -14.98
N VAL A 155 -5.44 -11.64 -15.90
CA VAL A 155 -5.14 -11.62 -17.34
C VAL A 155 -5.03 -10.20 -17.86
N THR A 156 -4.31 -10.03 -18.97
CA THR A 156 -4.34 -8.77 -19.72
C THR A 156 -5.61 -8.73 -20.55
N SER A 157 -6.39 -7.66 -20.40
CA SER A 157 -7.53 -7.34 -21.25
C SER A 157 -7.24 -6.08 -22.07
N THR A 158 -7.66 -6.07 -23.33
CA THR A 158 -7.56 -4.91 -24.20
C THR A 158 -8.95 -4.32 -24.39
N SER A 159 -9.13 -3.08 -23.97
CA SER A 159 -10.38 -2.35 -24.15
C SER A 159 -10.61 -2.00 -25.63
N SER A 160 -11.85 -1.61 -25.97
CA SER A 160 -12.24 -1.17 -27.32
C SER A 160 -11.44 0.05 -27.83
N SER A 161 -10.89 0.86 -26.91
CA SER A 161 -10.01 1.99 -27.23
C SER A 161 -8.53 1.59 -27.42
N GLY A 162 -8.20 0.30 -27.31
CA GLY A 162 -6.83 -0.21 -27.44
C GLY A 162 -6.01 -0.16 -26.15
N ASN A 163 -6.56 0.41 -25.06
CA ASN A 163 -5.86 0.45 -23.78
C ASN A 163 -5.80 -0.96 -23.16
N ARG A 164 -4.60 -1.38 -22.79
CA ARG A 164 -4.34 -2.63 -22.08
C ARG A 164 -4.50 -2.41 -20.59
N SER A 165 -5.28 -3.26 -19.94
CA SER A 165 -5.47 -3.28 -18.48
C SER A 165 -5.31 -4.70 -17.97
N ARG A 166 -5.03 -4.86 -16.67
CA ARG A 166 -5.14 -6.15 -16.00
C ARG A 166 -6.53 -6.29 -15.42
N VAL A 167 -7.14 -7.47 -15.53
CA VAL A 167 -8.44 -7.82 -14.93
C VAL A 167 -8.36 -9.24 -14.39
N CYS A 168 -9.20 -9.55 -13.41
CA CYS A 168 -9.34 -10.92 -12.91
C CYS A 168 -10.00 -11.82 -13.96
N ARG A 169 -9.55 -13.08 -14.06
CA ARG A 169 -10.30 -14.11 -14.78
C ARG A 169 -11.38 -14.65 -13.84
N CYS A 170 -12.51 -13.96 -13.78
CA CYS A 170 -13.55 -14.25 -12.79
C CYS A 170 -14.18 -15.64 -12.98
N GLU A 171 -14.37 -16.31 -11.85
CA GLU A 171 -15.02 -17.59 -11.64
C GLU A 171 -16.26 -17.37 -10.75
N HIS A 172 -16.86 -18.45 -10.22
CA HIS A 172 -17.98 -18.38 -9.27
C HIS A 172 -19.18 -17.52 -9.74
N ASN A 173 -19.38 -17.47 -11.06
CA ASN A 173 -20.39 -16.65 -11.74
C ASN A 173 -20.32 -15.15 -11.41
N THR A 174 -19.11 -14.65 -11.14
CA THR A 174 -18.83 -13.23 -10.87
C THR A 174 -18.35 -12.49 -12.11
N ALA A 175 -18.42 -11.16 -12.07
CA ALA A 175 -18.05 -10.24 -13.14
C ALA A 175 -17.38 -8.97 -12.60
N GLY A 176 -17.01 -8.08 -13.52
CA GLY A 176 -16.25 -6.87 -13.22
C GLY A 176 -14.73 -7.09 -13.14
N PRO A 177 -13.93 -6.01 -13.08
CA PRO A 177 -12.47 -6.10 -13.14
C PRO A 177 -11.83 -6.82 -11.94
N ASP A 178 -12.54 -6.80 -10.80
CA ASP A 178 -12.10 -7.36 -9.51
C ASP A 178 -13.03 -8.49 -9.02
N CYS A 179 -13.93 -9.01 -9.87
CA CYS A 179 -14.94 -10.01 -9.49
C CYS A 179 -15.86 -9.53 -8.35
N GLY A 180 -16.24 -8.25 -8.41
CA GLY A 180 -16.98 -7.52 -7.36
C GLY A 180 -18.50 -7.50 -7.53
N GLU A 181 -19.02 -8.19 -8.55
CA GLU A 181 -20.44 -8.25 -8.88
C GLU A 181 -20.81 -9.62 -9.47
N CYS A 182 -22.10 -9.95 -9.49
CA CYS A 182 -22.58 -11.18 -10.12
C CYS A 182 -22.80 -11.00 -11.62
N LEU A 183 -22.63 -12.07 -12.39
CA LEU A 183 -23.05 -12.10 -13.79
C LEU A 183 -24.57 -11.86 -13.91
N PRO A 184 -25.03 -11.33 -15.06
CA PRO A 184 -26.45 -11.28 -15.38
C PRO A 184 -27.11 -12.66 -15.18
N PHE A 185 -28.33 -12.69 -14.62
CA PHE A 185 -29.09 -13.89 -14.27
C PHE A 185 -28.56 -14.75 -13.11
N TYR A 186 -27.40 -14.42 -12.52
CA TYR A 186 -26.85 -15.07 -11.31
C TYR A 186 -27.09 -14.22 -10.04
N ASN A 187 -28.34 -13.82 -9.81
CA ASN A 187 -28.71 -12.88 -8.73
C ASN A 187 -29.78 -13.47 -7.79
N ASP A 188 -29.71 -14.77 -7.51
CA ASP A 188 -30.58 -15.46 -6.52
C ASP A 188 -30.08 -15.27 -5.06
N ALA A 189 -28.88 -14.72 -4.89
CA ALA A 189 -28.35 -14.22 -3.62
C ALA A 189 -27.51 -12.95 -3.85
N PRO A 190 -27.37 -12.06 -2.84
CA PRO A 190 -26.44 -10.94 -2.93
C PRO A 190 -25.00 -11.41 -3.14
N TRP A 191 -24.23 -10.63 -3.90
CA TRP A 191 -22.78 -10.83 -4.03
C TRP A 191 -22.09 -10.68 -2.66
N ALA A 192 -21.09 -11.52 -2.40
CA ALA A 192 -20.19 -11.39 -1.26
C ALA A 192 -18.80 -11.90 -1.62
N ARG A 193 -17.76 -11.31 -0.99
CA ARG A 193 -16.38 -11.77 -1.10
C ARG A 193 -16.26 -13.21 -0.60
N ALA A 194 -15.51 -14.05 -1.31
CA ALA A 194 -15.18 -15.40 -0.86
C ALA A 194 -14.37 -15.38 0.46
N SER A 195 -14.61 -16.36 1.30
CA SER A 195 -13.91 -16.61 2.57
C SER A 195 -13.34 -18.03 2.60
N ILE A 196 -12.54 -18.34 3.61
CA ILE A 196 -12.03 -19.70 3.80
C ILE A 196 -13.13 -20.74 4.05
N LEU A 197 -14.31 -20.33 4.53
CA LEU A 197 -15.42 -21.22 4.86
C LEU A 197 -16.44 -21.36 3.73
N ASN A 198 -16.58 -20.33 2.89
CA ASN A 198 -17.60 -20.26 1.86
C ASN A 198 -17.12 -19.42 0.69
N ALA A 199 -17.22 -19.96 -0.53
CA ALA A 199 -16.86 -19.29 -1.76
C ALA A 199 -17.81 -18.14 -2.14
N TYR A 200 -19.03 -18.13 -1.59
CA TYR A 200 -20.08 -17.14 -1.90
C TYR A 200 -20.31 -16.96 -3.40
N GLU A 201 -20.40 -18.08 -4.12
CA GLU A 201 -20.67 -18.06 -5.56
C GLU A 201 -22.05 -17.46 -5.88
N CYS A 202 -22.11 -16.70 -6.97
CA CYS A 202 -23.36 -16.14 -7.45
C CYS A 202 -24.26 -17.25 -8.00
N LYS A 203 -25.55 -17.24 -7.59
CA LYS A 203 -26.52 -18.32 -7.87
C LYS A 203 -27.50 -17.91 -8.95
N ARG A 204 -27.80 -18.85 -9.86
CA ARG A 204 -28.76 -18.63 -10.95
C ARG A 204 -30.18 -18.51 -10.40
N LYS A 205 -30.93 -17.54 -10.91
CA LYS A 205 -32.37 -17.45 -10.68
C LYS A 205 -33.15 -18.61 -11.31
#